data_AF-A0A2G5TFE8-F1
#
_entry.id   AF-A0A2G5TFE8-F1
#
_cell.length_a   1.000
_cell.length_b   1.000
_cell.length_c   1.000
_cell.angle_alpha   90.00
_cell.angle_beta   90.00
_cell.angle_gamma   90.00
#
_symmetry.space_group_name_H-M   'P 1'
#
loop_
_entity.id
_entity.type
_entity.pdbx_description
1 polymer ?
#
loop_
_entity_poly.entity_id
_entity_poly.type
_entity_poly.pdbx_seq_one_letter_code
_entity_poly.pdbx_strand_id
1 'polypeptide(L)'
;MHFPDRDIHEKYDLELRRFRMNHKAYMNALNESISLIEKKSISTVNQLPTLPQAPMFSRDFEETYSEALRNEEVARIERHSRNYTLHRRSPQVPPEELEDQECVICLAEMTNRIETVKCGKCSRRYHQHCIESWLEQNRVCPTCNEGMLGEEAFPSL
;
A
#
# COMPACT_ATOMS: atom_id res chain seq x y z
N MET A 1 -23.33 27.45 -2.14
CA MET A 1 -22.57 26.32 -1.54
C MET A 1 -21.65 25.82 -2.62
N HIS A 2 -20.35 25.98 -2.40
CA HIS A 2 -19.28 25.71 -3.36
C HIS A 2 -19.25 24.22 -3.65
N PHE A 3 -19.28 23.81 -4.92
CA PHE A 3 -19.01 22.44 -5.35
C PHE A 3 -17.51 22.34 -5.66
N PRO A 4 -16.65 21.80 -4.79
CA PRO A 4 -15.20 21.77 -5.01
C PRO A 4 -14.74 20.48 -5.71
N ASP A 5 -15.59 19.45 -5.78
CA ASP A 5 -15.17 18.10 -6.20
C ASP A 5 -15.12 17.88 -7.72
N ARG A 6 -15.98 18.57 -8.48
CA ARG A 6 -16.11 18.32 -9.93
C ARG A 6 -14.90 18.80 -10.73
N ASP A 7 -14.34 19.95 -10.35
CA ASP A 7 -13.18 20.56 -11.03
C ASP A 7 -11.89 19.77 -10.76
N ILE A 8 -11.79 19.15 -9.58
CA ILE A 8 -10.63 18.34 -9.19
C ILE A 8 -10.59 17.03 -10.00
N HIS A 9 -11.72 16.34 -10.12
CA HIS A 9 -11.83 15.13 -10.95
C HIS A 9 -11.51 15.41 -12.42
N GLU A 10 -12.02 16.52 -12.96
CA GLU A 10 -11.74 16.92 -14.34
C GLU A 10 -10.26 17.24 -14.55
N LYS A 11 -9.60 17.91 -13.59
CA LYS A 11 -8.15 18.18 -13.62
C LYS A 11 -7.34 16.88 -13.66
N TYR A 12 -7.68 15.89 -12.83
CA TYR A 12 -6.97 14.61 -12.80
C TYR A 12 -7.19 13.77 -14.06
N ASP A 13 -8.40 13.79 -14.62
CA ASP A 13 -8.68 13.13 -15.88
C ASP A 13 -7.89 13.75 -17.04
N LEU A 14 -7.74 15.07 -17.04
CA LEU A 14 -6.93 15.79 -18.02
C LEU A 14 -5.44 15.44 -17.89
N GLU A 15 -4.89 15.40 -16.68
CA GLU A 15 -3.51 14.97 -16.42
C GLU A 15 -3.26 13.54 -16.92
N LEU A 16 -4.17 12.61 -16.60
CA LEU A 16 -4.06 11.23 -17.03
C LEU A 16 -4.11 11.09 -18.56
N ARG A 17 -5.00 11.85 -19.23
CA ARG A 17 -5.06 11.89 -20.70
C ARG A 17 -3.75 12.41 -21.27
N ARG A 18 -3.21 13.51 -20.74
CA ARG A 18 -1.95 14.11 -21.18
C ARG A 18 -0.78 13.14 -21.02
N PHE A 19 -0.66 12.51 -19.85
CA PHE A 19 0.38 11.51 -19.59
C PHE A 19 0.29 10.36 -20.59
N ARG A 20 -0.91 9.81 -20.81
CA ARG A 20 -1.14 8.70 -21.77
C ARG A 20 -0.76 9.08 -23.20
N MET A 21 -1.10 10.29 -23.64
CA MET A 21 -0.73 10.78 -24.97
C MET A 21 0.79 10.90 -25.12
N ASN A 22 1.45 11.54 -24.15
CA ASN A 22 2.91 11.70 -24.14
C ASN A 22 3.62 10.35 -24.09
N HIS A 23 3.14 9.43 -23.26
CA HIS A 23 3.66 8.08 -23.15
C HIS A 23 3.56 7.33 -24.48
N LYS A 24 2.42 7.42 -25.17
CA LYS A 24 2.26 6.81 -26.50
C LYS A 24 3.26 7.38 -27.50
N ALA A 25 3.44 8.70 -27.53
CA ALA A 25 4.40 9.34 -28.44
C ALA A 25 5.85 8.91 -28.13
N TYR A 26 6.23 8.89 -26.85
CA TYR A 26 7.54 8.45 -26.40
C TYR A 26 7.83 7.00 -26.79
N MET A 27 6.91 6.08 -26.46
CA MET A 27 7.07 4.67 -26.78
C MET A 27 7.12 4.40 -28.29
N ASN A 28 6.35 5.14 -29.08
CA ASN A 28 6.40 5.03 -30.53
C ASN A 28 7.77 5.42 -31.08
N ALA A 29 8.31 6.58 -30.68
CA ALA A 29 9.63 7.05 -31.13
C ALA A 29 10.75 6.09 -30.68
N LEU A 30 10.63 5.54 -29.47
CA LEU A 30 11.57 4.55 -28.95
C LEU A 30 11.54 3.24 -29.75
N ASN A 31 10.34 2.70 -29.99
CA ASN A 31 10.18 1.46 -30.75
C ASN A 31 10.64 1.62 -32.20
N GLU A 32 10.40 2.78 -32.82
CA GLU A 32 10.91 3.10 -34.14
C GLU A 32 12.44 3.13 -34.16
N SER A 33 13.06 3.81 -33.19
CA SER A 33 14.51 3.85 -33.02
C SER A 33 15.11 2.45 -32.88
N ILE A 34 14.52 1.60 -32.03
CA ILE A 34 14.93 0.21 -31.84
C ILE A 34 14.85 -0.56 -33.16
N SER A 35 13.71 -0.50 -33.85
CA SER A 35 13.49 -1.18 -35.14
C SER A 35 14.53 -0.75 -36.19
N LEU A 36 14.86 0.54 -36.25
CA LEU A 36 15.86 1.06 -37.19
C LEU A 36 17.27 0.51 -36.87
N ILE A 37 17.64 0.45 -35.59
CA ILE A 37 18.94 -0.07 -35.12
C ILE A 37 19.05 -1.57 -35.39
N GLU A 38 18.05 -2.35 -35.01
CA GLU A 38 18.05 -3.80 -35.17
C GLU A 38 18.15 -4.22 -36.64
N LYS A 39 17.45 -3.51 -37.53
CA LYS A 39 17.48 -3.76 -38.97
C LYS A 39 18.74 -3.24 -39.65
N LYS A 40 19.69 -2.65 -38.90
CA LYS A 40 20.88 -1.95 -39.43
C LYS A 40 20.53 -0.98 -40.56
N SER A 41 19.33 -0.42 -40.52
CA SER A 41 18.80 0.46 -41.57
C SER A 41 19.35 1.89 -41.44
N ILE A 42 20.29 2.07 -40.51
CA ILE A 42 20.92 3.33 -40.15
C ILE A 42 22.43 3.18 -40.28
N SER A 43 23.04 4.17 -40.92
CA SER A 43 24.50 4.25 -41.09
C SER A 43 25.14 5.22 -40.10
N THR A 44 24.38 6.20 -39.61
CA THR A 44 24.83 7.23 -38.66
C THR A 44 23.73 7.57 -37.66
N VAL A 45 24.11 7.99 -36.44
CA VAL A 45 23.19 8.27 -35.33
C VAL A 45 22.20 9.40 -35.64
N ASN A 46 22.55 10.34 -36.53
CA ASN A 46 21.70 11.49 -36.89
C ASN A 46 20.43 11.11 -37.66
N GLN A 47 20.31 9.86 -38.11
CA GLN A 47 19.12 9.33 -38.80
C GLN A 47 18.10 8.71 -37.82
N LEU A 48 18.40 8.67 -36.52
CA LEU A 48 17.45 8.24 -35.49
C LEU A 48 16.45 9.36 -35.16
N PRO A 49 15.17 9.04 -34.93
CA PRO A 49 14.21 10.03 -34.47
C PRO A 49 14.58 10.52 -33.08
N THR A 50 14.48 11.83 -32.85
CA THR A 50 14.71 12.40 -31.53
C THR A 50 13.63 11.90 -30.58
N LEU A 51 14.04 11.32 -29.45
CA LEU A 51 13.08 10.91 -28.43
C LEU A 51 12.43 12.15 -27.82
N PRO A 52 11.09 12.17 -27.70
CA PRO A 52 10.41 13.25 -26.98
C PRO A 52 10.76 13.18 -25.49
N GLN A 53 10.36 14.20 -24.73
CA GLN A 53 10.54 14.16 -23.28
C GLN A 53 9.79 12.97 -22.67
N ALA A 54 10.42 12.34 -21.68
CA ALA A 54 9.80 11.25 -20.94
C ALA A 54 8.47 11.75 -20.33
N PRO A 55 7.40 10.93 -20.40
CA PRO A 55 6.12 11.30 -19.85
C PRO A 55 6.24 11.46 -18.33
N MET A 56 5.75 12.60 -17.82
CA MET A 56 5.70 12.93 -16.40
C MET A 56 4.35 13.57 -16.08
N PHE A 57 3.91 13.42 -14.83
CA PHE A 57 2.77 14.19 -14.33
C PHE A 57 3.21 15.64 -14.08
N SER A 58 2.25 16.57 -14.01
CA SER A 58 2.59 17.94 -13.61
C SER A 58 3.04 18.01 -12.15
N ARG A 59 3.84 19.03 -11.84
CA ARG A 59 4.26 19.32 -10.47
C ARG A 59 3.06 19.47 -9.54
N ASP A 60 2.03 20.22 -9.96
CA ASP A 60 0.81 20.40 -9.19
C ASP A 60 0.13 19.07 -8.84
N PHE A 61 0.09 18.13 -9.79
CA PHE A 61 -0.46 16.81 -9.56
C PHE A 61 0.34 16.05 -8.50
N GLU A 62 1.66 16.01 -8.66
CA GLU A 62 2.57 15.30 -7.75
C GLU A 62 2.51 15.86 -6.32
N GLU A 63 2.46 17.19 -6.18
CA GLU A 63 2.34 17.87 -4.89
C GLU A 63 1.01 17.52 -4.22
N THR A 64 -0.11 17.62 -4.96
CA THR A 64 -1.44 17.33 -4.43
C THR A 64 -1.59 15.86 -4.04
N TYR A 65 -1.09 14.94 -4.86
CA TYR A 65 -1.08 13.51 -4.57
C TYR A 65 -0.25 13.20 -3.30
N SER A 66 0.94 13.80 -3.19
CA SER A 66 1.80 13.62 -2.01
C SER A 66 1.17 14.18 -0.74
N GLU A 67 0.46 15.30 -0.85
CA GLU A 67 -0.29 15.89 0.26
C GLU A 67 -1.46 14.99 0.69
N ALA A 68 -2.21 14.44 -0.26
CA ALA A 68 -3.30 13.51 0.04
C ALA A 68 -2.81 12.28 0.83
N LEU A 69 -1.69 11.68 0.41
CA LEU A 69 -1.08 10.56 1.14
C LEU A 69 -0.64 10.94 2.56
N ARG A 70 -0.03 12.12 2.73
CA ARG A 70 0.34 12.62 4.07
C ARG A 70 -0.87 12.84 4.94
N ASN A 71 -1.93 13.44 4.40
CA ASN A 71 -3.16 13.72 5.13
C ASN A 71 -3.87 12.42 5.53
N GLU A 72 -3.86 11.39 4.68
CA GLU A 72 -4.39 10.07 5.01
C GLU A 72 -3.60 9.42 6.16
N GLU A 73 -2.28 9.52 6.15
CA GLU A 73 -1.43 9.02 7.24
C GLU A 73 -1.67 9.77 8.56
N VAL A 74 -1.76 11.10 8.51
CA VAL A 74 -2.10 11.90 9.70
C VAL A 74 -3.49 11.52 10.23
N ALA A 75 -4.48 11.38 9.36
CA ALA A 75 -5.82 10.96 9.75
C ALA A 75 -5.82 9.56 10.37
N ARG A 76 -4.98 8.64 9.88
CA ARG A 76 -4.79 7.31 10.45
C ARG A 76 -4.20 7.40 11.86
N ILE A 77 -3.14 8.17 12.06
CA ILE A 77 -2.52 8.38 13.39
C ILE A 77 -3.50 9.02 14.38
N GLU A 78 -4.29 10.00 13.94
CA GLU A 78 -5.29 10.64 14.79
C GLU A 78 -6.42 9.68 15.18
N ARG A 79 -6.89 8.83 14.25
CA ARG A 79 -7.88 7.78 14.54
C ARG A 79 -7.36 6.81 15.60
N HIS A 80 -6.11 6.36 15.46
CA HIS A 80 -5.44 5.51 16.45
C HIS A 80 -5.33 6.20 17.82
N SER A 81 -4.93 7.47 17.84
CA SER A 81 -4.78 8.25 19.09
C SER A 81 -6.12 8.45 19.81
N ARG A 82 -7.20 8.76 19.07
CA ARG A 82 -8.55 8.91 19.63
C ARG A 82 -9.05 7.59 20.23
N ASN A 83 -8.90 6.47 19.52
CA ASN A 83 -9.28 5.14 20.03
C ASN A 83 -8.51 4.79 21.31
N TYR A 84 -7.20 5.04 21.36
CA TYR A 84 -6.38 4.85 22.57
C TYR A 84 -6.90 5.68 23.77
N THR A 85 -7.26 6.95 23.55
CA THR A 85 -7.81 7.80 24.63
C THR A 85 -9.19 7.35 25.14
N LEU A 86 -10.01 6.74 24.29
CA LEU A 86 -11.33 6.22 24.66
C LEU A 86 -11.21 4.94 25.51
N HIS A 87 -10.28 4.04 25.16
CA HIS A 87 -10.10 2.79 25.90
C HIS A 87 -9.46 2.98 27.30
N ARG A 88 -8.63 4.01 27.49
CA ARG A 88 -8.06 4.35 28.82
C ARG A 88 -9.10 4.79 29.85
N ARG A 89 -10.33 5.15 29.43
CA ARG A 89 -11.45 5.47 30.33
C ARG A 89 -12.24 4.24 30.79
N SER A 90 -11.94 3.05 30.23
CA SER A 90 -12.54 1.80 30.70
C SER A 90 -11.71 1.22 31.85
N PRO A 91 -12.23 1.11 33.09
CA PRO A 91 -11.43 0.75 34.27
C PRO A 91 -10.93 -0.72 34.33
N GLN A 92 -10.94 -1.49 33.24
CA GLN A 92 -10.84 -2.97 33.31
C GLN A 92 -9.82 -3.64 32.37
N VAL A 93 -8.80 -2.94 31.85
CA VAL A 93 -7.77 -3.59 31.02
C VAL A 93 -6.42 -3.61 31.76
N PRO A 94 -5.90 -4.78 32.16
CA PRO A 94 -4.56 -4.92 32.73
C PRO A 94 -3.48 -4.44 31.73
N PRO A 95 -2.34 -3.89 32.19
CA PRO A 95 -1.32 -3.24 31.35
C PRO A 95 -0.61 -4.12 30.30
N GLU A 96 -0.97 -5.40 30.18
CA GLU A 96 -0.22 -6.41 29.41
C GLU A 96 -0.87 -6.78 28.07
N GLU A 97 -2.06 -6.26 27.76
CA GLU A 97 -2.63 -6.33 26.41
C GLU A 97 -2.30 -5.05 25.64
N LEU A 98 -1.17 -5.04 24.93
CA LEU A 98 -0.97 -4.07 23.85
C LEU A 98 -2.16 -4.20 22.89
N GLU A 99 -2.97 -3.14 22.79
CA GLU A 99 -4.16 -3.07 21.96
C GLU A 99 -3.77 -3.09 20.48
N ASP A 100 -3.52 -4.30 19.98
CA ASP A 100 -3.27 -4.51 18.56
C ASP A 100 -4.60 -4.48 17.84
N GLN A 101 -4.98 -3.27 17.43
CA GLN A 101 -6.14 -3.01 16.59
C GLN A 101 -5.78 -2.98 15.10
N GLU A 102 -4.51 -3.17 14.72
CA GLU A 102 -4.09 -3.26 13.32
C GLU A 102 -3.38 -4.59 13.08
N CYS A 103 -3.80 -5.31 12.03
CA CYS A 103 -3.15 -6.55 11.63
C CYS A 103 -1.86 -6.22 10.89
N VAL A 104 -0.70 -6.49 11.48
CA VAL A 104 0.61 -6.14 10.87
C VAL A 104 0.94 -6.88 9.57
N ILE A 105 0.13 -7.88 9.18
CA ILE A 105 0.28 -8.60 7.91
C ILE A 105 -0.36 -7.80 6.77
N CYS A 106 -1.57 -7.28 6.96
CA CYS A 106 -2.31 -6.54 5.94
C CYS A 106 -2.38 -5.03 6.18
N LEU A 107 -1.85 -4.55 7.31
CA LEU A 107 -1.87 -3.16 7.76
C LEU A 107 -3.29 -2.55 7.83
N ALA A 108 -4.30 -3.39 8.05
CA ALA A 108 -5.69 -2.97 8.18
C ALA A 108 -6.20 -3.07 9.62
N GLU A 109 -7.07 -2.13 10.00
CA GLU A 109 -7.72 -2.09 11.31
C GLU A 109 -8.65 -3.31 11.52
N MET A 110 -8.47 -4.01 12.64
CA MET A 110 -9.34 -5.07 13.14
C MET A 110 -10.48 -4.43 13.93
N THR A 111 -11.62 -4.25 13.27
CA THR A 111 -12.82 -3.60 13.85
C THR A 111 -13.47 -4.40 14.99
N ASN A 112 -13.18 -5.70 15.10
CA ASN A 112 -13.62 -6.54 16.22
C ASN A 112 -12.62 -7.71 16.45
N ARG A 113 -12.81 -8.44 17.57
CA ARG A 113 -11.96 -9.59 17.93
C ARG A 113 -12.46 -10.94 17.36
N ILE A 114 -13.54 -10.95 16.57
CA ILE A 114 -14.28 -12.17 16.20
C ILE A 114 -13.52 -13.02 15.18
N GLU A 115 -12.83 -12.39 14.23
CA GLU A 115 -12.05 -13.08 13.20
C GLU A 115 -10.55 -12.79 13.36
N THR A 116 -10.08 -12.86 14.61
CA THR A 116 -8.67 -12.56 14.94
C THR A 116 -8.02 -13.69 15.73
N VAL A 117 -6.76 -13.97 15.42
CA VAL A 117 -5.92 -14.93 16.13
C VAL A 117 -4.92 -14.16 16.98
N LYS A 118 -4.85 -14.48 18.27
CA LYS A 118 -3.90 -13.90 19.22
C LYS A 118 -2.70 -14.83 19.41
N CYS A 119 -1.48 -14.31 19.28
CA CYS A 119 -0.28 -15.04 19.66
C CYS A 119 -0.27 -15.26 21.18
N GLY A 120 -0.07 -16.50 21.62
CA GLY A 120 -0.01 -16.84 23.04
C GLY A 120 1.22 -16.31 23.78
N LYS A 121 2.27 -15.89 23.07
CA LYS A 121 3.54 -15.40 23.66
C LYS A 121 3.62 -13.88 23.76
N CYS A 122 3.42 -13.17 22.65
CA CYS A 122 3.53 -11.71 22.61
C CYS A 122 2.17 -10.99 22.63
N SER A 123 1.08 -11.74 22.76
CA SER A 123 -0.29 -11.22 22.76
C SER A 123 -0.73 -10.50 21.48
N ARG A 124 0.06 -10.55 20.40
CA ARG A 124 -0.24 -9.88 19.13
C ARG A 124 -1.41 -10.49 18.39
N ARG A 125 -2.28 -9.66 17.80
CA ARG A 125 -3.46 -10.08 17.04
C ARG A 125 -3.28 -9.89 15.54
N TYR A 126 -3.85 -10.81 14.78
CA TYR A 126 -3.87 -10.81 13.32
C TYR A 126 -5.27 -11.21 12.84
N HIS A 127 -5.71 -10.71 11.68
CA HIS A 127 -6.87 -11.29 11.00
C HIS A 127 -6.64 -12.78 10.77
N GLN A 128 -7.69 -13.59 10.97
CA GLN A 128 -7.63 -15.03 10.81
C GLN A 128 -7.10 -15.40 9.42
N HIS A 129 -7.66 -14.82 8.34
CA HIS A 129 -7.20 -15.10 6.98
C HIS A 129 -5.72 -14.72 6.75
N CYS A 130 -5.24 -13.66 7.43
CA CYS A 130 -3.87 -13.16 7.26
C CYS A 130 -2.89 -14.14 7.89
N ILE A 131 -3.17 -14.56 9.13
CA ILE A 131 -2.28 -15.46 9.85
C ILE A 131 -2.32 -16.87 9.29
N GLU A 132 -3.47 -17.35 8.81
CA GLU A 132 -3.58 -18.65 8.14
C GLU A 132 -2.68 -18.69 6.90
N SER A 133 -2.76 -17.66 6.04
CA SER A 133 -1.90 -17.53 4.86
C SER A 133 -0.41 -17.47 5.21
N TRP A 134 -0.05 -16.74 6.28
CA TRP A 134 1.33 -16.69 6.77
C TRP A 134 1.83 -18.06 7.25
N LEU A 135 0.95 -18.81 7.91
CA LEU A 135 1.30 -20.09 8.54
C LEU A 135 1.48 -21.24 7.53
N GLU A 136 1.05 -21.07 6.28
CA GLU A 136 1.34 -22.03 5.20
C GLU A 136 2.85 -22.14 4.91
N GLN A 137 3.57 -21.03 5.05
CA GLN A 137 5.01 -20.94 4.74
C GLN A 137 5.88 -20.80 6.00
N ASN A 138 5.32 -20.29 7.09
CA ASN A 138 6.03 -20.03 8.34
C ASN A 138 5.32 -20.74 9.50
N ARG A 139 6.02 -21.19 10.55
CA ARG A 139 5.35 -21.81 11.73
C ARG A 139 5.38 -20.94 12.98
N VAL A 140 5.64 -19.65 12.77
CA VAL A 140 6.02 -18.71 13.82
C VAL A 140 5.23 -17.42 13.72
N CYS A 141 5.09 -16.74 14.85
CA CYS A 141 4.45 -15.46 14.99
C CYS A 141 5.21 -14.41 14.16
N PRO A 142 4.54 -13.64 13.28
CA PRO A 142 5.18 -12.57 12.50
C PRO A 142 5.87 -11.50 13.36
N THR A 143 5.47 -11.35 14.63
CA THR A 143 5.99 -10.29 15.50
C THR A 143 7.07 -10.76 16.47
N CYS A 144 6.92 -11.93 17.10
CA CYS A 144 7.90 -12.41 18.09
C CYS A 144 8.67 -13.66 17.66
N ASN A 145 8.41 -14.18 16.46
CA ASN A 145 9.06 -15.36 15.91
C ASN A 145 8.90 -16.65 16.74
N GLU A 146 7.98 -16.65 17.71
CA GLU A 146 7.65 -17.83 18.52
C GLU A 146 6.60 -18.70 17.84
N GLY A 147 6.59 -19.99 18.16
CA GLY A 147 5.61 -20.94 17.62
C GLY A 147 4.16 -20.49 17.88
N MET A 148 3.34 -20.48 16.82
CA MET A 148 1.92 -20.10 16.91
C MET A 148 1.00 -21.25 17.35
N LEU A 149 1.53 -22.46 17.49
CA LEU A 149 0.80 -23.64 17.94
C LEU A 149 0.91 -23.77 19.47
N GLY A 150 -0.21 -23.69 20.17
CA GLY A 150 -0.34 -24.23 21.52
C GLY A 150 -0.37 -25.76 21.47
N GLU A 151 0.13 -26.43 22.50
CA GLU A 151 0.41 -27.88 22.57
C GLU A 151 -0.78 -28.85 22.40
N GLU A 152 -1.97 -28.41 21.97
CA GLU A 152 -3.18 -29.25 21.91
C GLU A 152 -3.50 -29.86 20.53
N ALA A 153 -2.55 -29.88 19.59
CA ALA A 153 -2.75 -30.41 18.24
C ALA A 153 -2.13 -31.80 17.98
N PHE A 154 -1.62 -32.47 19.00
CA PHE A 154 -1.12 -33.85 18.87
C PHE A 154 -1.85 -34.77 19.87
N PRO A 155 -3.00 -35.37 19.50
CA PRO A 155 -3.45 -36.55 20.21
C PRO A 155 -2.37 -37.62 20.05
N SER A 156 -1.77 -38.01 21.16
CA SER A 156 -0.74 -39.06 21.24
C SER A 156 -1.22 -40.33 20.51
N LEU A 157 -0.32 -40.91 19.70
CA LEU A 157 -0.51 -42.18 18.98
C LEU A 157 -0.85 -43.34 19.91
#